data_AF-A0A4Q3S0E5-F1
#
_entry.id   AF-A0A4Q3S0E5-F1
#
_cell.length_a   1.000
_cell.length_b   1.000
_cell.length_c   1.000
_cell.angle_alpha   90.00
_cell.angle_beta   90.00
_cell.angle_gamma   90.00
#
_symmetry.space_group_name_H-M   'P 1'
#
loop_
_entity.id
_entity.type
_entity.pdbx_description
1 polymer ?
#
loop_
_entity_poly.entity_id
_entity_poly.type
_entity_poly.pdbx_seq_one_letter_code
_entity_poly.pdbx_strand_id
1 'polypeptide(L)'
;QRLDDAGRRMANCLRKAVDDRARRLETLDAGRRMASCMTKGMEDRARRVDSLDKLRLSLDPKRPLRLGFALVTRPDGTLVHHGGGLAPGEAVSLMFEDTTRQAVIDGEGGAVAAQPVAAKPSPKKATPTSTQQGDLF
;
A
#
# COMPACT_ATOMS: atom_id res chain seq x y z
N GLN A 1 -38.21 -22.24 -62.35
CA GLN A 1 -38.98 -21.25 -61.57
C GLN A 1 -39.31 -21.75 -60.15
N ARG A 2 -40.18 -22.75 -59.94
CA ARG A 2 -40.52 -23.22 -58.56
C ARG A 2 -39.37 -23.84 -57.77
N LEU A 3 -38.46 -24.57 -58.43
CA LEU A 3 -37.28 -25.17 -57.79
C LEU A 3 -36.24 -24.11 -57.39
N ASP A 4 -36.09 -23.07 -58.21
CA ASP A 4 -35.16 -21.96 -57.93
C ASP A 4 -35.60 -21.17 -56.69
N ASP A 5 -36.91 -20.96 -56.52
CA ASP A 5 -37.48 -20.30 -55.34
C ASP A 5 -37.30 -21.13 -54.07
N ALA A 6 -37.46 -22.46 -54.15
CA ALA A 6 -37.22 -23.36 -53.02
C ALA A 6 -35.74 -23.33 -52.60
N GLY A 7 -34.81 -23.36 -53.57
CA GLY A 7 -33.37 -23.25 -53.32
C GLY A 7 -32.97 -21.93 -52.68
N ARG A 8 -33.53 -20.81 -53.15
CA ARG A 8 -33.31 -19.47 -52.57
C ARG A 8 -33.81 -19.37 -51.13
N ARG A 9 -34.98 -19.94 -50.84
CA ARG A 9 -35.52 -19.97 -49.47
C ARG A 9 -34.65 -20.80 -48.55
N MET A 10 -34.22 -21.98 -48.98
CA MET A 10 -33.36 -22.85 -48.19
C MET A 10 -32.00 -22.20 -47.91
N ALA A 11 -31.38 -21.57 -48.91
CA ALA A 11 -30.14 -20.82 -48.75
C ALA A 11 -30.29 -19.65 -47.75
N ASN A 12 -31.41 -18.92 -47.82
CA ASN A 12 -31.70 -17.84 -46.88
C ASN A 12 -31.94 -18.34 -45.45
N CYS A 13 -32.62 -19.49 -45.28
CA CYS A 13 -32.80 -20.12 -43.96
C CYS A 13 -31.47 -20.56 -43.36
N LEU A 14 -30.59 -21.18 -44.15
CA LEU A 14 -29.26 -21.58 -43.70
C LEU A 14 -28.42 -20.37 -43.31
N ARG A 15 -28.44 -19.30 -44.11
CA ARG A 15 -27.73 -18.05 -43.79
C ARG A 15 -28.23 -17.44 -42.47
N LYS A 16 -29.55 -17.35 -42.28
CA LYS A 16 -30.14 -16.89 -41.02
C LYS A 16 -29.73 -17.77 -39.83
N ALA A 17 -29.72 -19.09 -39.98
CA ALA A 17 -29.31 -20.00 -38.91
C ALA A 17 -27.82 -19.82 -38.54
N VAL A 18 -26.95 -19.58 -39.52
CA VAL A 18 -25.52 -19.29 -39.29
C VAL A 18 -25.36 -17.94 -38.59
N ASP A 19 -26.05 -16.91 -39.04
CA ASP A 19 -26.01 -15.56 -38.42
C ASP A 19 -26.51 -15.60 -36.97
N ASP A 20 -27.59 -16.33 -36.69
CA ASP A 20 -28.11 -16.51 -35.34
C ASP A 20 -27.11 -17.26 -34.44
N ARG A 21 -26.40 -18.25 -35.00
CA ARG A 21 -25.35 -18.97 -34.26
C ARG A 21 -24.14 -18.09 -34.00
N ALA A 22 -23.71 -17.30 -34.98
CA ALA A 22 -22.60 -16.35 -34.82
C ALA A 22 -22.90 -15.33 -33.72
N ARG A 23 -24.09 -14.71 -33.75
CA ARG A 23 -24.54 -13.78 -32.70
C ARG A 23 -24.56 -14.40 -31.31
N ARG A 24 -25.01 -15.67 -31.20
CA ARG A 24 -24.97 -16.40 -29.91
C ARG A 24 -23.55 -16.64 -29.41
N LEU A 25 -22.59 -16.88 -30.28
CA LEU A 25 -21.19 -17.04 -29.88
C LEU A 25 -20.60 -15.70 -29.42
N GLU A 26 -20.88 -14.62 -30.16
CA GLU A 26 -20.45 -13.27 -29.80
C GLU A 26 -20.99 -12.82 -28.43
N THR A 27 -22.26 -13.11 -28.12
CA THR A 27 -22.84 -12.76 -26.82
C THR A 27 -22.22 -13.58 -25.68
N LEU A 28 -21.94 -14.87 -25.89
CA LEU A 28 -21.25 -15.70 -24.91
C LEU A 28 -19.82 -15.22 -24.65
N ASP A 29 -19.08 -14.86 -25.71
CA ASP A 29 -17.72 -14.32 -25.58
C ASP A 29 -17.72 -12.96 -24.90
N ALA A 30 -18.68 -12.08 -25.21
CA ALA A 30 -18.87 -10.81 -24.52
C ALA A 30 -19.14 -11.02 -23.02
N GLY A 31 -20.02 -11.96 -22.67
CA GLY A 31 -20.32 -12.34 -21.29
C GLY A 31 -19.08 -12.86 -20.55
N ARG A 32 -18.30 -13.73 -21.19
CA ARG A 32 -17.05 -14.28 -20.62
C ARG A 32 -16.01 -13.18 -20.35
N ARG A 33 -15.83 -12.27 -21.31
CA ARG A 33 -14.90 -11.13 -21.18
C ARG A 33 -15.34 -10.19 -20.06
N MET A 34 -16.63 -9.88 -19.99
CA MET A 34 -17.20 -9.03 -18.95
C MET A 34 -16.99 -9.64 -17.55
N ALA A 35 -17.30 -10.93 -17.39
CA ALA A 35 -17.06 -11.64 -16.13
C ALA A 35 -15.58 -11.60 -15.73
N SER A 36 -14.66 -11.88 -16.67
CA SER A 36 -13.22 -11.84 -16.40
C SER A 36 -12.74 -10.43 -16.00
N CYS A 37 -13.21 -9.38 -16.67
CA CYS A 37 -12.90 -8.00 -16.32
C CYS A 37 -13.44 -7.63 -14.92
N MET A 38 -14.65 -8.07 -14.57
CA MET A 38 -15.22 -7.85 -13.24
C MET A 38 -14.41 -8.53 -12.15
N THR A 39 -14.04 -9.80 -12.34
CA THR A 39 -13.20 -10.54 -11.37
C THR A 39 -11.86 -9.85 -11.17
N LYS A 40 -11.15 -9.50 -12.25
CA LYS A 40 -9.88 -8.78 -12.18
C LYS A 40 -10.02 -7.43 -11.47
N GLY A 41 -11.07 -6.67 -11.81
CA GLY A 41 -11.33 -5.39 -11.16
C GLY A 41 -11.60 -5.50 -9.66
N MET A 42 -12.25 -6.58 -9.20
CA MET A 42 -12.42 -6.87 -7.77
C MET A 42 -11.09 -7.24 -7.10
N GLU A 43 -10.29 -8.10 -7.73
CA GLU A 43 -8.97 -8.47 -7.21
C GLU A 43 -8.03 -7.27 -7.07
N ASP A 44 -8.01 -6.39 -8.06
CA ASP A 44 -7.17 -5.19 -8.03
C ASP A 44 -7.60 -4.22 -6.91
N ARG A 45 -8.91 -4.07 -6.69
CA ARG A 45 -9.45 -3.29 -5.57
C ARG A 45 -9.10 -3.93 -4.22
N ALA A 46 -9.21 -5.25 -4.10
CA ALA A 46 -8.83 -5.98 -2.89
C ALA A 46 -7.33 -5.80 -2.59
N ARG A 47 -6.46 -5.92 -3.59
CA ARG A 47 -5.02 -5.65 -3.46
C ARG A 47 -4.75 -4.20 -3.06
N ARG A 48 -5.49 -3.24 -3.60
CA ARG A 48 -5.37 -1.83 -3.23
C ARG A 48 -5.72 -1.61 -1.77
N VAL A 49 -6.82 -2.17 -1.28
CA VAL A 49 -7.21 -2.10 0.14
C VAL A 49 -6.15 -2.73 1.04
N ASP A 50 -5.68 -3.93 0.71
CA ASP A 50 -4.61 -4.62 1.46
C ASP A 50 -3.30 -3.81 1.49
N SER A 51 -2.91 -3.18 0.38
CA SER A 51 -1.73 -2.31 0.34
C SER A 51 -1.88 -1.07 1.22
N LEU A 52 -3.08 -0.49 1.28
CA LEU A 52 -3.37 0.66 2.13
C LEU A 52 -3.42 0.26 3.61
N ASP A 53 -3.92 -0.93 3.93
CA ASP A 53 -3.93 -1.44 5.29
C ASP A 53 -2.50 -1.74 5.79
N LYS A 54 -1.66 -2.33 4.95
CA LYS A 54 -0.23 -2.50 5.23
C LYS A 54 0.48 -1.17 5.46
N LEU A 55 0.18 -0.17 4.63
CA LEU A 55 0.75 1.17 4.78
C LEU A 55 0.25 1.83 6.08
N ARG A 56 -1.04 1.71 6.39
CA ARG A 56 -1.63 2.16 7.66
C ARG A 56 -0.93 1.53 8.86
N LEU A 57 -0.76 0.21 8.85
CA LEU A 57 -0.01 -0.49 9.90
C LEU A 57 1.43 0.03 10.00
N SER A 58 2.10 0.29 8.88
CA SER A 58 3.48 0.81 8.88
C SER A 58 3.60 2.24 9.42
N LEU A 59 2.57 3.06 9.19
CA LEU A 59 2.49 4.45 9.62
C LEU A 59 1.85 4.60 11.00
N ASP A 60 1.32 3.53 11.60
CA ASP A 60 0.70 3.58 12.92
C ASP A 60 1.77 3.90 14.00
N PRO A 61 1.75 5.13 14.56
CA PRO A 61 2.71 5.57 15.57
C PRO A 61 2.48 4.89 16.93
N LYS A 62 1.48 4.00 17.01
CA LYS A 62 1.16 3.17 18.18
C LYS A 62 1.90 1.83 18.20
N ARG A 63 2.58 1.45 17.12
CA ARG A 63 3.42 0.23 17.09
C ARG A 63 4.50 0.16 18.18
N PRO A 64 5.13 1.27 18.65
CA PRO A 64 6.07 1.23 19.77
C PRO A 64 5.43 0.81 21.10
N LEU A 65 4.16 1.17 21.36
CA LEU A 65 3.51 0.88 22.64
C LEU A 65 3.29 -0.62 22.90
N ARG A 66 3.12 -1.41 21.83
CA ARG A 66 2.91 -2.87 21.92
C ARG A 66 4.17 -3.69 22.19
N LEU A 67 5.34 -3.06 22.16
CA LEU A 67 6.63 -3.70 22.44
C LEU A 67 7.16 -3.37 23.85
N GLY A 68 6.34 -2.72 24.69
CA GLY A 68 6.74 -2.31 26.04
C GLY A 68 7.47 -0.96 26.10
N PHE A 69 7.37 -0.12 25.06
CA PHE A 69 7.92 1.24 25.08
C PHE A 69 6.88 2.26 25.57
N ALA A 70 7.31 3.22 26.39
CA ALA A 70 6.49 4.35 26.84
C ALA A 70 6.73 5.59 25.96
N LEU A 71 5.66 6.30 25.60
CA LEU A 71 5.76 7.65 25.05
C LEU A 71 5.97 8.63 26.20
N VAL A 72 7.11 9.33 26.22
CA VAL A 72 7.42 10.34 27.23
C VAL A 72 7.00 11.71 26.71
N THR A 73 6.08 12.37 27.40
CA THR A 73 5.70 13.76 27.13
C THR A 73 6.05 14.66 28.30
N ARG A 74 6.42 15.91 28.01
CA ARG A 74 6.55 16.96 29.01
C ARG A 74 5.19 17.42 29.53
N PRO A 75 5.13 18.18 30.63
CA PRO A 75 3.91 18.85 31.09
C PRO A 75 3.28 19.73 30.00
N ASP A 76 4.10 20.29 29.10
CA ASP A 76 3.65 21.12 27.98
C ASP A 76 3.08 20.30 26.80
N GLY A 77 3.04 18.97 26.90
CA GLY A 77 2.57 18.07 25.85
C GLY A 77 3.58 17.81 24.72
N THR A 78 4.80 18.35 24.81
CA THR A 78 5.86 18.09 23.83
C THR A 78 6.42 16.67 23.99
N LEU A 79 6.64 15.98 22.87
CA LEU A 79 7.20 14.63 22.87
C LEU A 79 8.71 14.68 23.09
N VAL A 80 9.23 13.85 24.00
CA VAL A 80 10.67 13.74 24.26
C VAL A 80 11.25 12.63 23.39
N HIS A 81 11.96 13.02 22.33
CA HIS A 81 12.62 12.08 21.41
C HIS A 81 14.00 11.60 21.92
N HIS A 82 14.66 12.39 22.78
CA HIS A 82 15.99 12.11 23.30
C HIS A 82 16.07 12.39 24.80
N GLY A 83 16.51 11.41 25.58
CA GLY A 83 16.61 11.54 27.06
C GLY A 83 17.64 12.55 27.55
N GLY A 84 18.64 12.91 26.71
CA GLY A 84 19.65 13.91 27.06
C GLY A 84 19.14 15.36 27.13
N GLY A 85 17.90 15.61 26.70
CA GLY A 85 17.25 16.92 26.79
C GLY A 85 16.28 17.06 27.97
N LEU A 86 16.31 16.13 28.93
CA LEU A 86 15.51 16.19 30.15
C LEU A 86 16.35 16.73 31.30
N ALA A 87 15.80 17.65 32.06
CA ALA A 87 16.43 18.21 33.24
C ALA A 87 16.16 17.34 34.48
N PRO A 88 17.11 17.27 35.43
CA PRO A 88 16.86 16.67 36.73
C PRO A 88 15.75 17.42 37.47
N GLY A 89 14.78 16.70 38.03
CA GLY A 89 13.57 17.25 38.65
C GLY A 89 12.44 17.58 37.67
N GLU A 90 12.60 17.33 36.37
CA GLU A 90 11.55 17.56 35.38
C GLU A 90 10.44 16.51 35.50
N ALA A 91 9.18 16.96 35.63
CA ALA A 91 8.03 16.09 35.60
C ALA A 91 7.77 15.64 34.15
N VAL A 92 7.52 14.35 33.95
CA VAL A 92 7.21 13.77 32.65
C VAL A 92 6.02 12.82 32.77
N SER A 93 5.24 12.77 31.72
CA SER A 93 4.13 11.83 31.58
C SER A 93 4.58 10.66 30.69
N LEU A 94 4.52 9.46 31.25
CA LEU A 94 4.80 8.19 30.58
C LEU A 94 3.46 7.59 30.15
N MET A 95 3.20 7.60 28.85
CA MET A 95 2.01 6.98 28.27
C MET A 95 2.36 5.57 27.77
N PHE A 96 1.76 4.56 28.40
CA PHE A 96 1.78 3.16 28.00
C PHE A 96 0.48 2.79 27.25
N GLU A 97 0.39 1.58 26.69
CA GLU A 97 -0.82 1.13 25.96
C GLU A 97 -2.06 1.07 26.87
N ASP A 98 -1.83 0.77 28.15
CA ASP A 98 -2.86 0.52 29.16
C ASP A 98 -3.10 1.71 30.10
N THR A 99 -2.06 2.51 30.38
CA THR A 99 -2.13 3.53 31.41
C THR A 99 -1.15 4.67 31.16
N THR A 100 -1.53 5.86 31.63
CA THR A 100 -0.63 7.01 31.70
C THR A 100 -0.17 7.18 33.15
N ARG A 101 1.13 7.27 33.39
CA ARG A 101 1.72 7.56 34.70
C ARG A 101 2.60 8.80 34.66
N GLN A 102 2.57 9.56 35.75
CA GLN A 102 3.49 10.67 35.96
C GLN A 102 4.76 10.15 36.64
N ALA A 103 5.92 10.65 36.21
CA ALA A 103 7.22 10.39 36.80
C ALA A 103 8.01 11.70 36.88
N VAL A 104 8.99 11.76 37.77
CA VAL A 104 9.95 12.86 37.86
C VAL A 104 11.31 12.29 37.50
N ILE A 105 12.06 12.98 36.64
CA ILE A 105 13.41 12.55 36.26
C ILE A 105 14.35 12.80 37.44
N ASP A 106 14.90 11.75 38.04
CA ASP A 106 15.90 11.90 39.10
C ASP A 106 17.23 12.41 38.54
N GLY A 107 17.89 13.27 39.32
CA GLY A 107 19.10 13.98 38.92
C GLY A 107 20.42 13.30 39.26
N GLU A 108 20.41 12.06 39.72
CA GLU A 108 21.64 11.30 39.88
C GLU A 108 22.07 10.72 38.53
N GLY A 109 22.88 11.52 37.84
CA GLY A 109 23.53 11.18 36.59
C GLY A 109 24.41 9.95 36.72
N GLY A 110 23.82 8.78 36.51
CA GLY A 110 24.49 7.67 35.85
C GLY A 110 24.37 7.86 34.35
N ALA A 111 25.12 8.79 33.77
CA ALA A 111 25.34 8.81 32.33
C ALA A 111 26.08 7.52 31.97
N VAL A 112 25.36 6.43 31.74
CA VAL A 112 25.89 5.30 30.99
C VAL A 112 26.02 5.83 29.58
N ALA A 113 27.22 6.35 29.27
CA ALA A 113 27.60 6.74 27.93
C ALA A 113 27.19 5.61 27.00
N ALA A 114 26.18 5.86 26.16
CA ALA A 114 25.84 4.95 25.10
C ALA A 114 27.13 4.78 24.27
N GLN A 115 27.69 3.58 24.32
CA GLN A 115 28.85 3.24 23.49
C GLN A 115 28.49 3.61 22.06
N PRO A 116 29.34 4.36 21.34
CA PRO A 116 29.05 4.71 19.95
C PRO A 116 29.01 3.40 19.16
N VAL A 117 27.80 2.95 18.84
CA VAL A 117 27.61 1.87 17.86
C VAL A 117 28.23 2.35 16.56
N ALA A 118 29.30 1.67 16.15
CA ALA A 118 30.11 2.02 14.99
C ALA A 118 29.23 2.35 13.78
N ALA A 119 29.47 3.53 13.20
CA ALA A 119 28.77 4.00 12.02
C ALA A 119 28.92 2.97 10.90
N LYS A 120 27.80 2.36 10.46
CA LYS A 120 27.77 1.57 9.24
C LYS A 120 28.15 2.47 8.05
N PRO A 121 29.00 2.01 7.13
CA PRO A 121 29.52 2.84 6.04
C PRO A 121 28.38 3.28 5.13
N SER A 122 28.33 4.59 4.86
CA SER A 122 27.38 5.20 3.94
C SER A 122 27.69 4.77 2.50
N PRO A 123 26.69 4.35 1.70
CA PRO A 123 26.90 4.06 0.29
C PRO A 123 27.24 5.35 -0.45
N LYS A 124 28.36 5.34 -1.20
CA LYS A 124 28.78 6.45 -2.05
C LYS A 124 27.69 6.76 -3.07
N LYS A 125 27.20 8.00 -3.04
CA LYS A 125 26.25 8.55 -4.01
C LYS A 125 26.94 8.59 -5.38
N ALA A 126 26.46 7.79 -6.33
CA ALA A 126 26.88 7.89 -7.71
C ALA A 126 26.31 9.19 -8.31
N THR A 127 27.19 10.02 -8.85
CA THR A 127 26.85 11.24 -9.60
C THR A 127 26.09 10.84 -10.87
N PRO A 128 24.96 11.49 -11.22
CA PRO A 128 24.35 11.27 -12.52
C PRO A 128 25.23 11.95 -13.58
N THR A 129 25.93 11.14 -14.37
CA THR A 129 26.55 11.60 -15.61
C THR A 129 25.44 12.00 -16.58
N SER A 130 25.41 13.28 -16.93
CA SER A 130 24.67 13.79 -18.07
C SER A 130 25.15 13.10 -19.35
N THR A 131 24.33 12.25 -19.94
CA THR A 131 24.49 11.86 -21.35
C THR A 131 23.28 12.36 -22.10
N GLN A 132 23.46 13.56 -22.63
CA GLN A 132 23.00 14.05 -23.93
C GLN A 132 22.03 13.10 -24.64
N GLN A 133 20.78 13.54 -24.67
CA GLN A 133 19.72 13.14 -25.57
C GLN A 133 20.22 13.28 -27.02
N GLY A 134 20.69 12.17 -27.56
CA GLY A 134 20.98 11.99 -28.97
C GLY A 134 19.71 11.65 -29.72
N ASP A 135 19.23 12.65 -30.45
CA ASP A 135 18.43 12.61 -31.66
C ASP A 135 18.36 11.22 -32.34
N LEU A 136 17.14 10.72 -32.58
CA LEU A 136 16.86 9.84 -33.71
C LEU A 136 15.36 9.91 -34.04
N PHE A 137 15.08 10.65 -35.11
CA PHE A 137 14.21 10.28 -36.22
C PHE A 137 13.71 8.83 -36.22
#